data_AF-A0A8D1E766-F1
#
_entry.id   AF-A0A8D1E766-F1
#
_cell.length_a   1.000
_cell.length_b   1.000
_cell.length_c   1.000
_cell.angle_alpha   90.00
_cell.angle_beta   90.00
_cell.angle_gamma   90.00
#
_symmetry.space_group_name_H-M   'P 1'
#
loop_
_entity.id
_entity.type
_entity.pdbx_description
1 polymer ?
#
loop_
_entity_poly.entity_id
_entity_poly.type
_entity_poly.pdbx_seq_one_letter_code
_entity_poly.pdbx_strand_id
1 'polypeptide(L)'
;MNSNADTLRKELENIRRSQEKLENSLAEIQTGLRPVKTRMNNAEERISDVEDRIMEITQSGQQTENQMKKHESNITDLWDNIKQDNLCIIGIPEGVEDDKGMENIFEEIIAGNFPNLKDTEFRIQEAQRAPNKLNPNIPTPRHVIIKMAKVSDKERILKVAREKQNVTYKGTPIRLLAAFSTETTGQEGLARDI
;
A
#
# COMPACT_ATOMS: atom_id res chain seq x y z
N MET A 1 48.22 37.34 79.36
CA MET A 1 47.85 35.94 79.04
C MET A 1 46.42 35.77 78.51
N ASN A 2 45.73 36.80 78.00
CA ASN A 2 44.29 36.68 77.62
C ASN A 2 43.98 36.66 76.11
N SER A 3 45.00 36.79 75.24
CA SER A 3 44.80 36.97 73.78
C SER A 3 44.22 35.74 73.07
N ASN A 4 44.46 34.53 73.59
CA ASN A 4 44.05 33.30 72.92
C ASN A 4 42.56 32.98 73.14
N ALA A 5 42.05 33.28 74.34
CA ALA A 5 40.64 33.09 74.69
C ALA A 5 39.71 34.02 73.91
N ASP A 6 40.10 35.29 73.74
CA ASP A 6 39.33 36.26 72.94
C ASP A 6 39.33 35.89 71.44
N THR A 7 40.42 35.31 70.93
CA THR A 7 40.52 34.83 69.55
C THR A 7 39.59 33.64 69.31
N LEU A 8 39.64 32.62 70.18
CA LEU A 8 38.73 31.46 70.11
C LEU A 8 37.26 31.85 70.22
N ARG A 9 36.93 32.83 71.09
CA ARG A 9 35.57 33.34 71.21
C ARG A 9 35.07 34.00 69.93
N LYS A 10 35.94 34.75 69.25
CA LYS A 10 35.63 35.39 67.96
C LYS A 10 35.44 34.35 66.84
N GLU A 11 36.23 33.29 66.84
CA GLU A 11 36.07 32.17 65.91
C GLU A 11 34.77 31.40 66.14
N LEU A 12 34.42 31.09 67.39
CA LEU A 12 33.13 30.46 67.74
C LEU A 12 31.93 31.29 67.28
N GLU A 13 31.98 32.61 67.46
CA GLU A 13 30.93 33.51 67.00
C GLU A 13 30.83 33.57 65.47
N ASN A 14 31.95 33.45 64.77
CA ASN A 14 31.96 33.35 63.31
C ASN A 14 31.36 32.02 62.83
N ILE A 15 31.72 30.91 63.50
CA ILE A 15 31.16 29.58 63.21
C ILE A 15 29.65 29.59 63.42
N ARG A 16 29.18 30.13 64.55
CA ARG A 16 27.74 30.24 64.84
C ARG A 16 26.99 31.00 63.76
N ARG A 17 27.48 32.19 63.37
CA ARG A 17 26.88 32.97 62.28
C ARG A 17 26.91 32.24 60.94
N SER A 18 27.94 31.43 60.68
CA SER A 18 28.00 30.60 59.47
C SER A 18 26.99 29.45 59.51
N GLN A 19 26.78 28.83 60.67
CA GLN A 19 25.77 27.78 60.87
C GLN A 19 24.36 28.33 60.67
N GLU A 20 24.03 29.48 61.27
CA GLU A 20 22.72 30.13 61.09
C GLU A 20 22.44 30.47 59.61
N LYS A 21 23.46 30.89 58.84
CA LYS A 21 23.33 31.11 57.38
C LYS A 21 23.08 29.82 56.60
N LEU A 22 23.76 28.73 56.97
CA LEU A 22 23.55 27.42 56.33
C LEU A 22 22.15 26.88 56.61
N GLU A 23 21.67 27.02 57.86
CA GLU A 23 20.31 26.61 58.25
C GLU A 23 19.24 27.39 57.47
N ASN A 24 19.38 28.71 57.36
CA ASN A 24 18.46 29.54 56.58
C ASN A 24 18.47 29.13 55.09
N SER A 25 19.66 28.92 54.51
CA SER A 25 19.79 28.47 53.12
C SER A 25 19.14 27.10 52.90
N LEU A 26 19.30 26.18 53.85
CA LEU A 26 18.67 24.85 53.79
C LEU A 26 17.14 24.96 53.84
N ALA A 27 16.60 25.81 54.70
CA ALA A 27 15.16 26.04 54.80
C ALA A 27 14.57 26.64 53.51
N GLU A 28 15.27 27.58 52.88
CA GLU A 28 14.91 28.14 51.57
C GLU A 28 14.90 27.07 50.48
N ILE A 29 15.93 26.22 50.42
CA ILE A 29 16.00 25.09 49.47
C ILE A 29 14.84 24.12 49.69
N GLN A 30 14.56 23.74 50.93
CA GLN A 30 13.46 22.83 51.26
C GLN A 30 12.10 23.41 50.84
N THR A 31 11.90 24.71 51.04
CA THR A 31 10.69 25.41 50.62
C THR A 31 10.58 25.45 49.09
N GLY A 32 11.69 25.70 48.39
CA GLY A 32 11.77 25.68 46.93
C GLY A 32 11.57 24.29 46.31
N LEU A 33 11.92 23.21 47.01
CA LEU A 33 11.74 21.83 46.53
C LEU A 33 10.31 21.31 46.63
N ARG A 34 9.46 21.86 47.52
CA ARG A 34 8.04 21.47 47.62
C ARG A 34 7.27 21.59 46.30
N PRO A 35 7.27 22.74 45.59
CA PRO A 35 6.56 22.87 44.32
C PRO A 35 7.15 21.98 43.22
N VAL A 36 8.47 21.71 43.25
CA VAL A 36 9.10 20.78 42.31
C VAL A 36 8.56 19.37 42.51
N LYS A 37 8.45 18.91 43.77
CA LYS A 37 7.88 17.60 44.10
C LYS A 37 6.43 17.46 43.62
N THR A 38 5.58 18.46 43.88
CA THR A 38 4.19 18.44 43.39
C THR A 38 4.12 18.39 41.86
N ARG A 39 4.94 19.20 41.17
CA ARG A 39 5.01 19.19 39.70
C ARG A 39 5.49 17.85 39.15
N MET A 40 6.41 17.18 39.84
CA MET A 40 6.92 15.86 39.47
C MET A 40 5.83 14.80 39.55
N ASN A 41 5.10 14.74 40.67
CA ASN A 41 3.98 13.81 40.83
C ASN A 41 2.89 14.04 39.76
N ASN A 42 2.54 15.31 39.48
CA ASN A 42 1.58 15.63 38.44
C ASN A 42 2.08 15.26 37.03
N ALA A 43 3.40 15.33 36.79
CA ALA A 43 3.99 14.92 35.52
C ALA A 43 3.96 13.39 35.38
N GLU A 44 4.22 12.65 36.46
CA GLU A 44 4.15 11.19 36.51
C GLU A 44 2.74 10.67 36.18
N GLU A 45 1.70 11.25 36.79
CA GLU A 45 0.30 10.92 36.48
C GLU A 45 -0.04 11.18 35.00
N ARG A 46 0.36 12.35 34.48
CA ARG A 46 0.15 12.69 33.06
C ARG A 46 0.92 11.78 32.10
N ILE A 47 2.08 11.26 32.51
CA ILE A 47 2.85 10.31 31.71
C ILE A 47 2.09 8.99 31.66
N SER A 48 1.60 8.49 32.80
CA SER A 48 0.77 7.27 32.86
C SER A 48 -0.47 7.38 31.95
N ASP A 49 -1.20 8.50 32.01
CA ASP A 49 -2.37 8.74 31.16
C ASP A 49 -2.02 8.73 29.65
N VAL A 50 -0.85 9.27 29.30
CA VAL A 50 -0.39 9.31 27.91
C VAL A 50 0.07 7.92 27.45
N GLU A 51 0.75 7.15 28.30
CA GLU A 51 1.17 5.78 28.01
C GLU A 51 -0.04 4.88 27.71
N ASP A 52 -1.08 4.96 28.53
CA ASP A 52 -2.33 4.20 28.32
C ASP A 52 -2.99 4.58 26.99
N ARG A 53 -3.08 5.88 26.68
CA ARG A 53 -3.64 6.36 25.40
C ARG A 53 -2.81 5.91 24.19
N ILE A 54 -1.48 5.87 24.31
CA ILE A 54 -0.60 5.39 23.24
C ILE A 54 -0.85 3.90 22.98
N MET A 55 -1.05 3.10 24.03
CA MET A 55 -1.36 1.68 23.89
C MET A 55 -2.71 1.48 23.16
N GLU A 56 -3.75 2.21 23.54
CA GLU A 56 -5.06 2.18 22.87
C GLU A 56 -4.96 2.58 21.39
N ILE A 57 -4.27 3.68 21.09
CA ILE A 57 -4.05 4.15 19.71
C ILE A 57 -3.30 3.10 18.88
N THR A 58 -2.26 2.49 19.46
CA THR A 58 -1.46 1.47 18.77
C THR A 58 -2.30 0.25 18.43
N GLN A 59 -3.09 -0.25 19.39
CA GLN A 59 -3.97 -1.40 19.18
C GLN A 59 -5.06 -1.09 18.14
N SER A 60 -5.69 0.09 18.22
CA SER A 60 -6.69 0.54 17.26
C SER A 60 -6.11 0.71 15.85
N GLY A 61 -4.89 1.23 15.75
CA GLY A 61 -4.15 1.37 14.50
C GLY A 61 -3.88 0.01 13.83
N GLN A 62 -3.38 -0.96 14.59
CA GLN A 62 -3.16 -2.34 14.11
C GLN A 62 -4.46 -3.01 13.65
N GLN A 63 -5.55 -2.83 14.40
CA GLN A 63 -6.85 -3.36 13.99
C GLN A 63 -7.32 -2.76 12.66
N THR A 64 -7.20 -1.44 12.51
CA THR A 64 -7.59 -0.73 11.29
C THR A 64 -6.75 -1.18 10.08
N GLU A 65 -5.43 -1.34 10.27
CA GLU A 65 -4.53 -1.84 9.22
C GLU A 65 -4.91 -3.25 8.76
N ASN A 66 -5.24 -4.15 9.70
CA ASN A 66 -5.69 -5.51 9.37
C ASN A 66 -7.02 -5.50 8.61
N GLN A 67 -7.94 -4.60 8.96
CA GLN A 67 -9.19 -4.43 8.22
C GLN A 67 -8.93 -3.92 6.80
N MET A 68 -8.02 -2.95 6.63
CA MET A 68 -7.65 -2.42 5.31
C MET A 68 -7.05 -3.50 4.42
N LYS A 69 -6.10 -4.29 4.94
CA LYS A 69 -5.51 -5.43 4.20
C LYS A 69 -6.58 -6.44 3.75
N LYS A 70 -7.55 -6.73 4.62
CA LYS A 70 -8.68 -7.60 4.27
C LYS A 70 -9.54 -7.00 3.16
N HIS A 71 -9.84 -5.71 3.24
CA HIS A 71 -10.63 -5.02 2.22
C HIS A 71 -9.90 -4.95 0.88
N GLU A 72 -8.59 -4.71 0.89
CA GLU A 72 -7.73 -4.73 -0.30
C GLU A 72 -7.76 -6.09 -1.00
N SER A 73 -7.50 -7.17 -0.27
CA SER A 73 -7.59 -8.54 -0.81
C SER A 73 -8.98 -8.82 -1.40
N ASN A 74 -10.05 -8.45 -0.68
CA ASN A 74 -11.42 -8.65 -1.18
C ASN A 74 -11.69 -7.85 -2.47
N ILE A 75 -11.17 -6.62 -2.57
CA ILE A 75 -11.31 -5.79 -3.77
C ILE A 75 -10.57 -6.45 -4.94
N THR A 76 -9.36 -6.94 -4.72
CA THR A 76 -8.58 -7.64 -5.74
C THR A 76 -9.30 -8.90 -6.23
N ASP A 77 -9.82 -9.73 -5.33
CA ASP A 77 -10.61 -10.92 -5.68
C ASP A 77 -11.87 -10.55 -6.47
N LEU A 78 -12.60 -9.51 -6.06
CA LEU A 78 -13.78 -9.04 -6.79
C LEU A 78 -13.42 -8.53 -8.18
N TRP A 79 -12.31 -7.80 -8.33
CA TRP A 79 -11.83 -7.33 -9.63
C TRP A 79 -11.43 -8.47 -10.55
N ASP A 80 -10.72 -9.47 -10.03
CA ASP A 80 -10.32 -10.64 -10.82
C ASP A 80 -11.54 -11.48 -11.22
N ASN A 81 -12.55 -11.59 -10.36
CA ASN A 81 -13.84 -12.20 -10.71
C ASN A 81 -14.57 -11.42 -11.80
N ILE A 82 -14.64 -10.08 -11.69
CA ILE A 82 -15.31 -9.22 -12.70
C ILE A 82 -14.62 -9.31 -14.06
N LYS A 83 -13.29 -9.50 -14.09
CA LYS A 83 -12.50 -9.59 -15.32
C LYS A 83 -12.18 -11.02 -15.75
N GLN A 84 -12.75 -12.01 -15.06
CA GLN A 84 -12.44 -13.41 -15.29
C GLN A 84 -12.76 -13.83 -16.73
N ASP A 85 -13.77 -13.24 -17.35
CA ASP A 85 -14.20 -13.48 -18.72
C ASP A 85 -13.58 -12.53 -19.77
N ASN A 86 -12.75 -11.57 -19.33
CA ASN A 86 -12.11 -10.59 -20.20
C ASN A 86 -10.80 -11.10 -20.81
N LEU A 87 -10.70 -11.03 -22.13
CA LEU A 87 -9.52 -11.30 -22.94
C LEU A 87 -8.93 -9.96 -23.42
N CYS A 88 -7.62 -9.80 -23.34
CA CYS A 88 -6.91 -8.61 -23.78
C CYS A 88 -6.09 -8.89 -25.03
N ILE A 89 -6.23 -8.06 -26.06
CA ILE A 89 -5.45 -8.11 -27.30
C ILE A 89 -4.57 -6.86 -27.38
N ILE A 90 -3.26 -7.07 -27.56
CA ILE A 90 -2.27 -6.00 -27.72
C ILE A 90 -1.69 -6.07 -29.12
N GLY A 91 -1.52 -4.90 -29.75
CA GLY A 91 -0.84 -4.77 -31.06
C GLY A 91 -1.76 -4.58 -32.26
N ILE A 92 -3.08 -4.45 -32.05
CA ILE A 92 -4.01 -4.10 -33.13
C ILE A 92 -3.82 -2.62 -33.49
N PRO A 93 -3.50 -2.24 -34.74
CA PRO A 93 -3.36 -0.83 -35.13
C PRO A 93 -4.66 -0.04 -34.90
N GLU A 94 -4.58 1.25 -34.59
CA GLU A 94 -5.78 2.11 -34.41
C GLU A 94 -6.45 2.40 -35.77
N GLY A 95 -7.79 2.49 -35.79
CA GLY A 95 -8.56 2.86 -36.99
C GLY A 95 -8.76 1.73 -37.99
N VAL A 96 -8.49 0.48 -37.60
CA VAL A 96 -8.76 -0.73 -38.40
C VAL A 96 -10.14 -1.32 -38.13
N GLU A 97 -10.82 -0.81 -37.11
CA GLU A 97 -12.20 -1.14 -36.76
C GLU A 97 -13.13 -0.64 -37.85
N ASP A 98 -13.90 -1.56 -38.43
CA ASP A 98 -14.96 -1.25 -39.38
C ASP A 98 -16.29 -1.00 -38.64
N ASP A 99 -17.38 -0.81 -39.39
CA ASP A 99 -18.73 -0.62 -38.84
C ASP A 99 -19.21 -1.82 -37.98
N LYS A 100 -18.59 -2.99 -38.14
CA LYS A 100 -18.86 -4.20 -37.33
C LYS A 100 -18.04 -4.23 -36.04
N GLY A 101 -17.13 -3.28 -35.86
CA GLY A 101 -16.38 -3.07 -34.63
C GLY A 101 -15.34 -4.14 -34.34
N MET A 102 -15.02 -4.29 -33.06
CA MET A 102 -13.95 -5.17 -32.59
C MET A 102 -14.29 -6.66 -32.62
N GLU A 103 -15.57 -7.01 -32.68
CA GLU A 103 -16.02 -8.40 -32.73
C GLU A 103 -15.55 -9.06 -34.03
N ASN A 104 -15.71 -8.38 -35.17
CA ASN A 104 -15.27 -8.86 -36.47
C ASN A 104 -13.74 -9.05 -36.54
N ILE A 105 -12.97 -8.13 -35.96
CA ILE A 105 -11.50 -8.25 -35.87
C ILE A 105 -11.11 -9.46 -35.04
N PHE A 106 -11.80 -9.68 -33.91
CA PHE A 106 -11.55 -10.84 -33.07
C PHE A 106 -11.86 -12.14 -33.82
N GLU A 107 -12.99 -12.23 -34.51
CA GLU A 107 -13.33 -13.40 -35.34
C GLU A 107 -12.29 -13.66 -36.44
N GLU A 108 -11.79 -12.61 -37.11
CA GLU A 108 -10.70 -12.71 -38.11
C GLU A 108 -9.43 -13.29 -37.49
N ILE A 109 -9.05 -12.83 -36.28
CA ILE A 109 -7.89 -13.34 -35.54
C ILE A 109 -8.08 -14.83 -35.21
N ILE A 110 -9.25 -15.21 -34.70
CA ILE A 110 -9.53 -16.60 -34.33
C ILE A 110 -9.48 -17.50 -35.57
N ALA A 111 -10.19 -17.13 -36.63
CA ALA A 111 -10.25 -17.93 -37.86
C ALA A 111 -8.89 -18.04 -38.57
N GLY A 112 -8.09 -16.97 -38.56
CA GLY A 112 -6.77 -16.94 -39.20
C GLY A 112 -5.67 -17.68 -38.41
N ASN A 113 -5.74 -17.67 -37.08
CA ASN A 113 -4.67 -18.22 -36.24
C ASN A 113 -5.00 -19.60 -35.65
N PHE A 114 -6.27 -19.89 -35.38
CA PHE A 114 -6.71 -21.05 -34.62
C PHE A 114 -7.74 -21.87 -35.41
N PRO A 115 -7.32 -22.63 -36.45
CA PRO A 115 -8.24 -23.41 -37.28
C PRO A 115 -9.08 -24.40 -36.46
N ASN A 116 -8.52 -24.94 -35.36
CA ASN A 116 -9.20 -25.85 -34.44
C ASN A 116 -10.36 -25.20 -33.66
N LEU A 117 -10.44 -23.87 -33.66
CA LEU A 117 -11.50 -23.10 -33.00
C LEU A 117 -12.48 -22.46 -34.00
N LYS A 118 -12.27 -22.66 -35.31
CA LYS A 118 -13.06 -22.00 -36.36
C LYS A 118 -14.54 -22.38 -36.35
N ASP A 119 -14.84 -23.64 -36.03
CA ASP A 119 -16.22 -24.15 -35.98
C ASP A 119 -16.88 -23.93 -34.60
N THR A 120 -16.19 -23.26 -33.68
CA THR A 120 -16.71 -22.91 -32.37
C THR A 120 -17.32 -21.52 -32.41
N GLU A 121 -18.62 -21.42 -32.14
CA GLU A 121 -19.29 -20.13 -32.00
C GLU A 121 -18.96 -19.52 -30.63
N PHE A 122 -18.17 -18.45 -30.64
CA PHE A 122 -17.85 -17.67 -29.45
C PHE A 122 -18.87 -16.56 -29.25
N ARG A 123 -19.59 -16.58 -28.12
CA ARG A 123 -20.49 -15.48 -27.77
C ARG A 123 -19.71 -14.38 -27.07
N ILE A 124 -19.59 -13.22 -27.71
CA ILE A 124 -18.99 -12.00 -27.17
C ILE A 124 -20.09 -11.16 -26.52
N GLN A 125 -19.82 -10.61 -25.34
CA GLN A 125 -20.72 -9.66 -24.67
C GLN A 125 -20.36 -8.22 -25.00
N GLU A 126 -19.07 -7.94 -25.14
CA GLU A 126 -18.55 -6.61 -25.40
C GLU A 126 -17.17 -6.73 -26.05
N ALA A 127 -16.87 -5.85 -27.01
CA ALA A 127 -15.56 -5.76 -27.63
C ALA A 127 -15.21 -4.28 -27.86
N GLN A 128 -14.21 -3.76 -27.14
CA GLN A 128 -13.86 -2.35 -27.22
C GLN A 128 -12.38 -2.07 -26.95
N ARG A 129 -11.94 -0.88 -27.34
CA ARG A 129 -10.61 -0.35 -26.98
C ARG A 129 -10.61 0.16 -25.55
N ALA A 130 -9.60 -0.19 -24.78
CA ALA A 130 -9.34 0.35 -23.46
C ALA A 130 -8.00 1.11 -23.43
N PRO A 131 -7.97 2.37 -22.93
CA PRO A 131 -9.11 3.19 -22.49
C PRO A 131 -9.97 3.71 -23.67
N ASN A 132 -11.24 4.01 -23.41
CA ASN A 132 -12.19 4.40 -24.47
C ASN A 132 -11.77 5.69 -25.22
N LYS A 133 -11.04 6.60 -24.56
CA LYS A 133 -10.50 7.82 -25.17
C LYS A 133 -9.06 7.61 -25.61
N LEU A 134 -8.75 8.00 -26.84
CA LEU A 134 -7.39 8.04 -27.37
C LEU A 134 -6.59 9.13 -26.65
N ASN A 135 -5.38 8.79 -26.22
CA ASN A 135 -4.42 9.75 -25.68
C ASN A 135 -3.31 9.98 -26.73
N PRO A 136 -3.23 11.16 -27.37
CA PRO A 136 -2.23 11.44 -28.40
C PRO A 136 -0.76 11.34 -27.93
N ASN A 137 -0.51 11.43 -26.62
CA ASN A 137 0.84 11.32 -26.06
C ASN A 137 1.35 9.87 -25.95
N ILE A 138 0.48 8.88 -26.18
CA ILE A 138 0.83 7.46 -26.12
C ILE A 138 0.95 6.95 -27.57
N PRO A 139 2.17 6.69 -28.06
CA PRO A 139 2.38 6.28 -29.45
C PRO A 139 1.99 4.82 -29.72
N THR A 140 1.75 4.02 -28.66
CA THR A 140 1.32 2.63 -28.80
C THR A 140 -0.19 2.54 -29.01
N PRO A 141 -0.68 1.64 -29.89
CA PRO A 141 -2.11 1.39 -30.01
C PRO A 141 -2.72 0.94 -28.69
N ARG A 142 -3.96 1.37 -28.42
CA ARG A 142 -4.69 0.96 -27.21
C ARG A 142 -4.97 -0.53 -27.22
N HIS A 143 -5.11 -1.11 -26.04
CA HIS A 143 -5.46 -2.51 -25.92
C HIS A 143 -6.92 -2.72 -26.32
N VAL A 144 -7.24 -3.91 -26.83
CA VAL A 144 -8.62 -4.34 -27.04
C VAL A 144 -9.02 -5.25 -25.90
N ILE A 145 -10.20 -5.02 -25.30
CA ILE A 145 -10.81 -5.90 -24.31
C ILE A 145 -12.01 -6.57 -24.97
N ILE A 146 -11.99 -7.90 -24.99
CA ILE A 146 -13.09 -8.75 -25.44
C ILE A 146 -13.67 -9.43 -24.20
N LYS A 147 -14.93 -9.13 -23.88
CA LYS A 147 -15.66 -9.79 -22.81
C LYS A 147 -16.38 -11.01 -23.36
N MET A 148 -15.95 -12.19 -22.94
CA MET A 148 -16.54 -13.46 -23.39
C MET A 148 -17.79 -13.77 -22.57
N ALA A 149 -18.80 -14.40 -23.16
CA ALA A 149 -19.97 -14.84 -22.38
C ALA A 149 -19.66 -16.01 -21.45
N LYS A 150 -18.58 -16.76 -21.71
CA LYS A 150 -18.13 -17.91 -20.92
C LYS A 150 -16.64 -17.83 -20.67
N VAL A 151 -16.25 -17.99 -19.41
CA VAL A 151 -14.84 -18.06 -18.99
C VAL A 151 -14.10 -19.23 -19.67
N SER A 152 -14.78 -20.38 -19.86
CA SER A 152 -14.20 -21.56 -20.52
C SER A 152 -13.75 -21.27 -21.96
N ASP A 153 -14.44 -20.37 -22.65
CA ASP A 153 -14.10 -19.99 -24.03
C ASP A 153 -12.83 -19.14 -24.05
N LYS A 154 -12.74 -18.14 -23.15
CA LYS A 154 -11.53 -17.34 -22.95
C LYS A 154 -10.33 -18.25 -22.65
N GLU A 155 -10.46 -19.17 -21.70
CA GLU A 155 -9.37 -20.05 -21.29
C GLU A 155 -8.88 -20.94 -22.43
N ARG A 156 -9.81 -21.49 -23.21
CA ARG A 156 -9.48 -22.29 -24.39
C ARG A 156 -8.72 -21.48 -25.44
N ILE A 157 -9.15 -20.25 -25.73
CA ILE A 157 -8.45 -19.36 -26.67
C ILE A 157 -7.03 -19.05 -26.17
N LEU A 158 -6.90 -18.68 -24.89
CA LEU A 158 -5.60 -18.37 -24.29
C LEU A 158 -4.66 -19.57 -24.30
N LYS A 159 -5.17 -20.78 -24.07
CA LYS A 159 -4.39 -22.01 -24.13
C LYS A 159 -3.81 -22.22 -25.53
N VAL A 160 -4.64 -22.17 -26.57
CA VAL A 160 -4.19 -22.36 -27.95
C VAL A 160 -3.26 -21.22 -28.39
N ALA A 161 -3.50 -19.99 -27.94
CA ALA A 161 -2.62 -18.86 -28.21
C ALA A 161 -1.20 -19.07 -27.63
N ARG A 162 -1.11 -19.58 -26.39
CA ARG A 162 0.18 -19.92 -25.75
C ARG A 162 0.92 -21.04 -26.49
N GLU A 163 0.19 -22.06 -26.94
CA GLU A 163 0.76 -23.19 -27.70
C GLU A 163 1.28 -22.74 -29.08
N LYS A 164 0.57 -21.84 -29.76
CA LYS A 164 0.97 -21.31 -31.07
C LYS A 164 2.19 -20.38 -30.98
N GLN A 165 2.32 -19.62 -29.89
CA GLN A 165 3.33 -18.57 -29.62
C GLN A 165 3.35 -17.37 -30.60
N ASN A 166 3.08 -17.59 -31.89
CA ASN A 166 3.04 -16.56 -32.92
C ASN A 166 1.60 -16.32 -33.41
N VAL A 167 0.93 -15.35 -32.82
CA VAL A 167 -0.42 -14.90 -33.22
C VAL A 167 -0.27 -13.61 -34.03
N THR A 168 -0.94 -13.52 -35.16
CA THR A 168 -0.83 -12.36 -36.06
C THR A 168 -2.20 -11.81 -36.48
N TYR A 169 -2.27 -10.52 -36.75
CA TYR A 169 -3.41 -9.86 -37.39
C TYR A 169 -2.91 -9.13 -38.65
N LYS A 170 -3.40 -9.53 -39.83
CA LYS A 170 -2.97 -8.99 -41.13
C LYS A 170 -1.45 -8.90 -41.29
N GLY A 171 -0.73 -9.95 -40.84
CA GLY A 171 0.73 -10.03 -40.87
C GLY A 171 1.46 -9.31 -39.72
N THR A 172 0.75 -8.56 -38.87
CA THR A 172 1.33 -7.90 -37.70
C THR A 172 1.28 -8.83 -36.47
N PRO A 173 2.39 -9.06 -35.76
CA PRO A 173 2.37 -9.84 -34.52
C PRO A 173 1.52 -9.18 -33.43
N ILE A 174 0.70 -9.98 -32.76
CA ILE A 174 -0.17 -9.54 -31.66
C ILE A 174 -0.03 -10.46 -30.44
N ARG A 175 -0.50 -9.99 -29.28
CA ARG A 175 -0.50 -10.77 -28.05
C ARG A 175 -1.90 -10.89 -27.48
N LEU A 176 -2.27 -12.12 -27.11
CA LEU A 176 -3.52 -12.45 -26.40
C LEU A 176 -3.18 -12.75 -24.94
N LEU A 177 -3.74 -11.97 -24.02
CA LEU A 177 -3.46 -12.04 -22.60
C LEU A 177 -4.78 -12.11 -21.81
N ALA A 178 -4.72 -12.67 -20.61
CA ALA A 178 -5.82 -12.53 -19.67
C ALA A 178 -5.78 -11.14 -19.03
N ALA A 179 -6.94 -10.50 -18.89
CA ALA A 179 -7.05 -9.21 -18.21
C ALA A 179 -7.12 -9.41 -16.68
N PHE A 180 -6.01 -9.77 -16.04
CA PHE A 180 -5.93 -9.88 -14.57
C PHE A 180 -5.38 -8.61 -13.92
N SER A 181 -5.64 -8.44 -12.61
CA SER A 181 -4.97 -7.43 -11.80
C SER A 181 -3.46 -7.70 -11.71
N THR A 182 -2.64 -6.65 -11.60
CA THR A 182 -1.17 -6.75 -11.51
C THR A 182 -0.66 -7.29 -10.18
N GLU A 183 -1.54 -7.48 -9.20
CA GLU A 183 -1.18 -7.83 -7.83
C GLU A 183 -0.99 -9.35 -7.63
N THR A 184 -1.68 -10.17 -8.43
CA THR A 184 -1.55 -11.63 -8.41
C THR A 184 -0.15 -12.10 -8.82
N THR A 185 0.63 -11.25 -9.52
CA THR A 185 2.04 -11.52 -9.86
C THR A 185 3.02 -11.14 -8.73
N GLY A 186 2.58 -10.36 -7.74
CA GLY A 186 3.43 -9.90 -6.62
C GLY A 186 3.79 -11.00 -5.62
N GLN A 187 3.06 -12.12 -5.58
CA GLN A 187 3.33 -13.24 -4.67
C GLN A 187 4.20 -14.35 -5.28
N GLU A 188 4.36 -14.42 -6.61
CA GLU A 188 5.21 -15.42 -7.27
C GLU A 188 6.67 -14.96 -7.50
N GLY A 189 6.97 -13.67 -7.27
CA GLY A 189 8.32 -13.09 -7.45
C GLY A 189 9.29 -13.26 -6.28
N LEU A 190 8.80 -13.58 -5.08
CA LEU A 190 9.65 -13.68 -3.86
C LEU A 190 10.20 -15.10 -3.59
N ALA A 191 9.84 -16.08 -4.41
CA ALA A 191 10.29 -17.47 -4.25
C ALA A 191 11.48 -17.84 -5.16
N ARG A 192 12.12 -16.87 -5.82
CA ARG A 192 13.27 -17.12 -6.71
C ARG A 192 14.61 -16.57 -6.22
N ASP A 193 14.62 -15.83 -5.10
CA ASP A 193 15.83 -15.27 -4.51
C ASP A 193 15.96 -15.66 -3.02
N ILE A 194 16.17 -16.96 -2.74
CA ILE A 194 16.94 -17.49 -1.59
C ILE A 194 17.71 -18.73 -2.06
#